data_AF-A0A2E9NKI4-F1
#
_entry.id   AF-A0A2E9NKI4-F1
#
_cell.length_a   1.000
_cell.length_b   1.000
_cell.length_c   1.000
_cell.angle_alpha   90.00
_cell.angle_beta   90.00
_cell.angle_gamma   90.00
#
_symmetry.space_group_name_H-M   'P 1'
#
loop_
_entity.id
_entity.type
_entity.pdbx_description
1 polymer ?
#
loop_
_entity_poly.entity_id
_entity_poly.type
_entity_poly.pdbx_seq_one_letter_code
_entity_poly.pdbx_strand_id
1 'polypeptide(L)'
;MTDEDLPIEYHLAPLDTGADGNEDRLQKACDTFERNFILRALERSEWNVSATARYLGIPLSTLKHKMGRLEIRELARRLRGA
;
A
#
# COMPACT_ATOMS: atom_id res chain seq x y z
N MET A 1 45.97 12.30 6.96
CA MET A 1 45.35 11.00 6.69
C MET A 1 45.05 10.99 5.22
N THR A 2 45.79 10.16 4.48
CA THR A 2 45.63 9.97 3.03
C THR A 2 44.45 9.04 2.79
N ASP A 3 43.74 9.25 1.69
CA ASP A 3 42.51 8.54 1.29
C ASP A 3 42.67 6.99 1.27
N GLU A 4 43.92 6.51 1.22
CA GLU A 4 44.32 5.09 1.15
C GLU A 4 44.13 4.25 2.43
N ASP A 5 43.91 4.87 3.59
CA ASP A 5 43.76 4.14 4.87
C ASP A 5 42.29 3.77 5.20
N LEU A 6 41.34 4.13 4.33
CA LEU A 6 39.94 3.85 4.59
C LEU A 6 39.63 2.37 4.25
N PRO A 7 38.91 1.62 5.12
CA PRO A 7 38.63 0.20 4.86
C PRO A 7 37.90 0.00 3.52
N ILE A 8 38.18 -1.13 2.86
CA ILE A 8 37.64 -1.46 1.55
C ILE A 8 36.10 -1.41 1.55
N GLU A 9 35.46 -1.76 2.67
CA GLU A 9 33.98 -1.71 2.78
C GLU A 9 33.42 -0.29 2.60
N TYR A 10 34.19 0.74 2.93
CA TYR A 10 33.80 2.14 2.77
C TYR A 10 34.13 2.71 1.38
N HIS A 11 35.11 2.15 0.68
CA HIS A 11 35.38 2.47 -0.74
C HIS A 11 34.33 1.86 -1.67
N LEU A 12 33.82 0.69 -1.28
CA LEU A 12 32.89 -0.10 -2.05
C LEU A 12 31.44 0.15 -1.68
N ALA A 13 31.12 0.97 -0.69
CA ALA A 13 29.74 1.35 -0.41
C ALA A 13 29.18 1.92 -1.70
N PRO A 14 28.40 1.14 -2.47
CA PRO A 14 27.69 1.74 -3.55
C PRO A 14 26.68 2.57 -2.78
N LEU A 15 26.75 3.89 -2.91
CA LEU A 15 25.52 4.65 -2.89
C LEU A 15 24.74 4.13 -4.10
N ASP A 16 24.22 2.89 -3.99
CA ASP A 16 23.12 2.40 -4.76
C ASP A 16 21.94 3.18 -4.21
N THR A 17 21.93 4.47 -4.54
CA THR A 17 20.74 5.28 -4.60
C THR A 17 19.90 4.73 -5.76
N GLY A 18 19.54 3.45 -5.69
CA GLY A 18 18.28 2.96 -6.21
C GLY A 18 17.16 3.51 -5.33
N ALA A 19 17.09 4.85 -5.23
CA ALA A 19 16.03 5.55 -4.52
C ALA A 19 14.66 5.16 -5.10
N ASP A 20 14.61 4.89 -6.41
CA ASP A 20 13.42 4.41 -7.12
C ASP A 20 12.92 3.05 -6.60
N GLY A 21 13.82 2.13 -6.23
CA GLY A 21 13.43 0.77 -5.81
C GLY A 21 12.83 0.70 -4.40
N ASN A 22 13.12 1.66 -3.52
CA ASN A 22 12.62 1.65 -2.15
C ASN A 22 11.25 2.35 -2.04
N GLU A 23 11.05 3.44 -2.79
CA GLU A 23 9.77 4.14 -2.86
C GLU A 23 8.69 3.25 -3.48
N ASP A 24 9.03 2.50 -4.54
CA ASP A 24 8.15 1.49 -5.14
C ASP A 24 7.76 0.36 -4.17
N ARG A 25 8.70 -0.08 -3.32
CA ARG A 25 8.44 -1.14 -2.33
C ARG A 25 7.51 -0.65 -1.21
N LEU A 26 7.75 0.55 -0.69
CA LEU A 26 6.89 1.14 0.32
C LEU A 26 5.48 1.36 -0.24
N GLN A 27 5.36 1.94 -1.43
CA GLN A 27 4.07 2.19 -2.06
C GLN A 27 3.31 0.87 -2.29
N LYS A 28 3.99 -0.17 -2.79
CA LYS A 28 3.39 -1.50 -2.98
C LYS A 28 2.93 -2.13 -1.66
N ALA A 29 3.71 -1.98 -0.59
CA ALA A 29 3.33 -2.46 0.73
C ALA A 29 2.10 -1.71 1.27
N CYS A 30 2.08 -0.38 1.14
CA CYS A 30 0.95 0.48 1.50
C CYS A 30 -0.32 0.12 0.72
N ASP A 31 -0.22 -0.04 -0.60
CA ASP A 31 -1.36 -0.42 -1.44
C ASP A 31 -1.91 -1.80 -1.07
N THR A 32 -1.01 -2.75 -0.76
CA THR A 32 -1.41 -4.09 -0.32
C THR A 32 -2.11 -4.05 1.02
N PHE A 33 -1.56 -3.31 1.99
CA PHE A 33 -2.20 -3.12 3.29
C PHE A 33 -3.56 -2.43 3.14
N GLU A 34 -3.60 -1.28 2.45
CA GLU A 34 -4.81 -0.49 2.24
C GLU A 34 -5.90 -1.33 1.57
N ARG A 35 -5.52 -2.15 0.58
CA ARG A 35 -6.45 -3.03 -0.11
C ARG A 35 -7.08 -4.05 0.84
N ASN A 36 -6.25 -4.76 1.61
CA ASN A 36 -6.72 -5.76 2.57
C ASN A 36 -7.55 -5.13 3.69
N PHE A 37 -7.15 -3.95 4.16
CA PHE A 37 -7.83 -3.21 5.20
C PHE A 37 -9.24 -2.79 4.76
N ILE A 38 -9.38 -2.25 3.55
CA ILE A 38 -10.68 -1.89 2.98
C ILE A 38 -11.57 -3.12 2.77
N LEU A 39 -11.02 -4.25 2.30
CA LEU A 39 -11.78 -5.49 2.13
C LEU A 39 -12.36 -6.01 3.45
N ARG A 40 -11.55 -6.03 4.52
CA ARG A 40 -12.03 -6.43 5.86
C ARG A 40 -13.10 -5.47 6.40
N ALA A 41 -12.95 -4.17 6.14
CA ALA A 41 -13.94 -3.18 6.54
C ALA A 41 -15.26 -3.33 5.77
N LEU A 42 -15.19 -3.68 4.48
CA LEU A 42 -16.36 -4.00 3.66
C LEU A 42 -17.07 -5.24 4.19
N GLU A 43 -16.34 -6.33 4.44
CA GLU A 43 -16.89 -7.57 5.01
C GLU A 43 -17.59 -7.31 6.35
N ARG A 44 -16.94 -6.58 7.27
CA ARG A 44 -17.53 -6.15 8.55
C ARG A 44 -18.82 -5.35 8.39
N SER A 45 -18.91 -4.57 7.31
CA SER A 45 -20.06 -3.71 7.03
C SER A 45 -21.05 -4.36 6.07
N GLU A 46 -21.06 -5.70 5.97
CA GLU A 46 -21.94 -6.48 5.10
C GLU A 46 -21.89 -6.03 3.63
N TRP A 47 -20.69 -5.65 3.19
CA TRP A 47 -20.39 -5.14 1.86
C TRP A 47 -21.12 -3.83 1.49
N ASN A 48 -21.67 -3.12 2.49
CA ASN A 48 -22.29 -1.82 2.31
C ASN A 48 -21.23 -0.71 2.27
N VAL A 49 -21.01 -0.14 1.09
CA VAL A 49 -19.97 0.89 0.86
C VAL A 49 -20.20 2.15 1.70
N SER A 50 -21.45 2.61 1.84
CA SER A 50 -21.78 3.81 2.62
C SER A 50 -21.60 3.59 4.12
N ALA A 51 -21.93 2.40 4.63
CA ALA A 51 -21.63 2.02 6.01
C ALA A 51 -20.12 1.89 6.25
N THR A 52 -19.40 1.30 5.29
CA THR A 52 -17.93 1.15 5.36
C THR A 52 -17.22 2.50 5.42
N ALA A 53 -17.63 3.47 4.60
CA ALA A 53 -17.06 4.82 4.63
C ALA A 53 -17.23 5.49 6.01
N ARG A 54 -18.43 5.36 6.60
CA ARG A 54 -18.72 5.84 7.96
C ARG A 54 -17.87 5.11 9.01
N TYR A 55 -17.74 3.79 8.89
CA TYR A 55 -16.90 2.98 9.78
C TYR A 55 -15.43 3.37 9.72
N LEU A 56 -14.91 3.64 8.52
CA LEU A 56 -13.52 4.07 8.30
C LEU A 56 -13.28 5.55 8.63
N GLY A 57 -14.32 6.32 8.93
CA GLY A 57 -14.20 7.75 9.23
C GLY A 57 -13.77 8.61 8.03
N ILE A 58 -14.08 8.19 6.81
CA ILE A 58 -13.70 8.91 5.58
C ILE A 58 -14.92 9.26 4.70
N PRO A 59 -14.84 10.31 3.87
CA PRO A 59 -15.90 10.61 2.92
C PRO A 59 -16.16 9.45 1.94
N LEU A 60 -17.43 9.28 1.55
CA LEU A 60 -17.84 8.23 0.61
C LEU A 60 -17.12 8.34 -0.75
N SER A 61 -16.89 9.57 -1.23
CA SER A 61 -16.13 9.84 -2.45
C SER A 61 -14.69 9.34 -2.35
N THR A 62 -14.03 9.57 -1.21
CA THR A 62 -12.67 9.11 -0.93
C THR A 62 -12.60 7.58 -0.92
N LEU A 63 -13.55 6.90 -0.27
CA LEU A 63 -13.60 5.44 -0.29
C LEU A 63 -13.81 4.93 -1.73
N LYS A 64 -14.76 5.50 -2.49
CA LYS A 64 -15.02 5.11 -3.88
C LYS A 64 -13.78 5.29 -4.77
N HIS A 65 -13.03 6.38 -4.57
CA HIS A 65 -11.78 6.63 -5.27
C HIS A 65 -10.72 5.56 -4.96
N LYS A 66 -10.45 5.30 -3.67
CA LYS A 66 -9.51 4.25 -3.24
C LYS A 66 -9.91 2.86 -3.74
N MET A 67 -11.20 2.54 -3.72
CA MET A 67 -11.72 1.26 -4.24
C MET A 67 -11.51 1.09 -5.75
N GLY A 68 -11.56 2.19 -6.52
CA GLY A 68 -11.23 2.17 -7.95
C GLY A 68 -9.73 1.96 -8.16
N ARG A 69 -8.90 2.77 -7.49
CA ARG A 69 -7.44 2.72 -7.59
C ARG A 69 -6.84 1.37 -7.22
N LEU A 70 -7.38 0.72 -6.19
CA LEU A 70 -6.85 -0.55 -5.64
C LEU A 70 -7.58 -1.80 -6.17
N GLU A 71 -8.45 -1.65 -7.16
CA GLU A 71 -9.22 -2.73 -7.80
C GLU A 71 -10.10 -3.54 -6.82
N ILE A 72 -10.53 -2.92 -5.72
CA ILE A 72 -11.31 -3.55 -4.65
C ILE A 72 -12.62 -4.15 -5.16
N ARG A 73 -13.26 -3.51 -6.14
CA ARG A 73 -14.59 -3.90 -6.62
C ARG A 73 -14.62 -5.30 -7.21
N GLU A 74 -13.60 -5.66 -7.98
CA GLU A 74 -13.49 -6.97 -8.62
C GLU A 74 -13.20 -8.05 -7.57
N LEU A 75 -12.29 -7.76 -6.63
CA LEU A 75 -11.97 -8.66 -5.51
C LEU A 75 -13.19 -8.90 -4.61
N ALA A 76 -13.92 -7.85 -4.25
CA ALA A 76 -15.13 -7.95 -3.45
C ALA A 76 -16.26 -8.69 -4.17
N ARG A 77 -16.32 -8.68 -5.51
CA ARG A 77 -17.27 -9.49 -6.27
C ARG A 77 -16.93 -10.97 -6.17
N ARG A 78 -15.64 -11.32 -6.28
CA ARG A 78 -15.16 -12.71 -6.16
C ARG A 78 -15.38 -13.27 -4.76
N LEU A 79 -15.11 -12.48 -3.72
CA LEU A 79 -15.26 -12.91 -2.32
C LEU A 79 -16.72 -13.07 -1.87
N ARG A 80 -17.66 -12.29 -2.44
CA ARG A 80 -19.10 -12.42 -2.15
C ARG A 80 -19.78 -13.60 -2.83
N GLY A 81 -19.18 -14.11 -3.90
CA GLY A 81 -19.67 -15.29 -4.62
C GLY A 81 -19.02 -16.59 -4.18
N ALA A 82 -18.12 -16.55 -3.20
CA ALA A 82 -17.43 -17.69 -2.61
C ALA A 82 -18.15 -18.17 -1.34
#